data_AF-A0A8S2KAS5-F1
#
_entry.id   AF-A0A8S2KAS5-F1
#
_cell.length_a   1.000
_cell.length_b   1.000
_cell.length_c   1.000
_cell.angle_alpha   90.00
_cell.angle_beta   90.00
_cell.angle_gamma   90.00
#
_symmetry.space_group_name_H-M   'P 1'
#
loop_
_entity.id
_entity.type
_entity.pdbx_description
1 polymer ?
#
loop_
_entity_poly.entity_id
_entity_poly.type
_entity_poly.pdbx_seq_one_letter_code
_entity_poly.pdbx_strand_id
1 'polypeptide(L)'
;MSNEEKQQVDETFVTPWNLAIYYRRIFPSHIYCKWLAYGEHHKMLSAAQFYPIERELVFDIDMTDYDDVRFCCRGADICSKCWTLMRFAMQIMDRVLHEDFGFEHRLWIYSGRRGVHCWVCDQTARELQSSIRQAIVEHITIVTGGKDSSKRVTLYTPLHPSLQRAREIILTEFDGYACLKQDFLGDDQRIERFLRLVPDDNILFFLILDRNKKKEESINKVLQMISPGLDYDESKNDFLNLKFLRRQTLRELFSQLTTSAERWAAFKQHTDAMINSVTSSTKYRKSAYTTLIDEIMFEYCYPRLDANVTKGMNHLLKSPFSIHPKTGRVSIPIHLDSLAYFDPCKEGSVPKLNELCQQVEQLPKQNLPNEDGSGEKTATKQKDYNQTSLKPFIDIFARFVQQSQTSKRNETLARSDLNTMLSGEI
;
A
#
# COMPACT_ATOMS: atom_id res chain seq x y z
N MET A 1 -12.59 59.06 7.96
CA MET A 1 -13.67 58.46 7.15
C MET A 1 -13.08 58.01 5.83
N SER A 2 -12.80 56.71 5.71
CA SER A 2 -12.87 55.97 4.45
C SER A 2 -12.87 54.50 4.84
N ASN A 3 -14.06 53.90 4.80
CA ASN A 3 -14.30 52.50 5.03
C ASN A 3 -13.48 51.68 4.01
N GLU A 4 -12.56 50.85 4.51
CA GLU A 4 -12.12 49.68 3.76
C GLU A 4 -13.27 48.67 3.80
N GLU A 5 -14.12 48.70 2.77
CA GLU A 5 -15.03 47.60 2.49
C GLU A 5 -14.19 46.33 2.29
N LYS A 6 -14.15 45.48 3.32
CA LYS A 6 -13.77 44.08 3.17
C LYS A 6 -14.67 43.49 2.10
N GLN A 7 -14.12 43.30 0.91
CA GLN A 7 -14.79 42.62 -0.17
C GLN A 7 -14.97 41.16 0.28
N GLN A 8 -16.16 40.88 0.82
CA GLN A 8 -16.57 39.55 1.26
C GLN A 8 -16.56 38.64 0.04
N VAL A 9 -15.50 37.84 -0.10
CA VAL A 9 -15.38 36.89 -1.19
C VAL A 9 -16.46 35.85 -0.99
N ASP A 10 -17.33 35.75 -1.98
CA ASP A 10 -18.43 34.81 -2.02
C ASP A 10 -17.87 33.37 -2.10
N GLU A 11 -17.98 32.61 -1.01
CA GLU A 11 -17.59 31.19 -0.91
C GLU A 11 -18.35 30.28 -1.91
N THR A 12 -19.28 30.82 -2.70
CA THR A 12 -20.15 30.08 -3.62
C THR A 12 -19.51 29.63 -4.94
N PHE A 13 -18.25 29.96 -5.24
CA PHE A 13 -17.74 29.72 -6.60
C PHE A 13 -17.65 28.23 -6.98
N VAL A 14 -17.68 27.31 -6.01
CA VAL A 14 -17.79 25.86 -6.28
C VAL A 14 -18.82 25.19 -5.35
N THR A 15 -20.08 25.58 -5.49
CA THR A 15 -21.18 24.75 -4.94
C THR A 15 -21.33 23.46 -5.76
N PRO A 16 -21.88 22.37 -5.19
CA PRO A 16 -22.23 21.17 -5.95
C PRO A 16 -23.07 21.45 -7.21
N TRP A 17 -23.92 22.49 -7.14
CA TRP A 17 -24.70 22.99 -8.27
C TRP A 17 -23.84 23.63 -9.36
N ASN A 18 -22.89 24.49 -8.99
CA ASN A 18 -21.97 25.12 -9.94
C ASN A 18 -21.05 24.09 -10.59
N LEU A 19 -20.61 23.06 -9.84
CA LEU A 19 -19.82 21.96 -10.38
C LEU A 19 -20.62 21.11 -11.38
N ALA A 20 -21.90 20.85 -11.11
CA ALA A 20 -22.78 20.13 -12.02
C ALA A 20 -23.05 20.91 -13.32
N ILE A 21 -23.29 22.23 -13.22
CA ILE A 21 -23.44 23.11 -14.40
C ILE A 21 -22.13 23.19 -15.20
N TYR A 22 -20.99 23.27 -14.52
CA TYR A 22 -19.64 23.26 -15.08
C TYR A 22 -19.37 21.99 -15.91
N TYR A 23 -19.48 20.80 -15.32
CA TYR A 23 -19.29 19.54 -16.05
C TYR A 23 -20.29 19.34 -17.19
N ARG A 24 -21.51 19.90 -17.07
CA ARG A 24 -22.54 19.83 -18.10
C ARG A 24 -22.29 20.78 -19.28
N ARG A 25 -21.55 21.89 -19.09
CA ARG A 25 -21.46 22.98 -20.08
C ARG A 25 -20.06 23.28 -20.59
N ILE A 26 -19.02 23.25 -19.75
CA ILE A 26 -17.68 23.74 -20.10
C ILE A 26 -16.62 22.98 -19.29
N PHE A 27 -15.63 22.36 -19.95
CA PHE A 27 -14.47 21.75 -19.28
C PHE A 27 -13.16 22.49 -19.64
N PRO A 28 -12.79 23.57 -18.94
CA PRO A 28 -11.49 24.21 -19.06
C PRO A 28 -10.54 23.76 -17.94
N SER A 29 -9.37 23.21 -18.30
CA SER A 29 -8.32 22.76 -17.37
C SER A 29 -7.83 23.83 -16.37
N HIS A 30 -7.98 25.12 -16.68
CA HIS A 30 -7.49 26.22 -15.85
C HIS A 30 -8.21 26.35 -14.49
N ILE A 31 -9.49 25.95 -14.37
CA ILE A 31 -10.25 26.02 -13.10
C ILE A 31 -9.84 24.87 -12.17
N TYR A 32 -9.46 23.72 -12.72
CA TYR A 32 -8.87 22.63 -11.94
C TYR A 32 -7.49 23.00 -11.38
N CYS A 33 -6.71 23.80 -12.10
CA CYS A 33 -5.48 24.39 -11.54
C CYS A 33 -5.78 25.31 -10.34
N LYS A 34 -6.96 25.93 -10.28
CA LYS A 34 -7.44 26.72 -9.14
C LYS A 34 -7.76 25.85 -7.91
N TRP A 35 -8.18 24.60 -8.11
CA TRP A 35 -8.36 23.60 -7.05
C TRP A 35 -7.03 23.22 -6.37
N LEU A 36 -5.88 23.49 -7.01
CA LEU A 36 -4.54 23.28 -6.46
C LEU A 36 -3.96 24.52 -5.75
N ALA A 37 -4.63 25.67 -5.76
CA ALA A 37 -4.18 26.86 -5.04
C ALA A 37 -5.27 27.42 -4.12
N TYR A 38 -5.02 27.24 -2.84
CA TYR A 38 -5.68 27.96 -1.78
C TYR A 38 -4.83 29.21 -1.49
N GLY A 39 -5.41 30.41 -1.60
CA GLY A 39 -4.76 31.67 -1.25
C GLY A 39 -5.54 32.92 -1.71
N GLU A 40 -5.67 33.92 -0.85
CA GLU A 40 -6.51 35.13 -1.02
C GLU A 40 -5.98 36.20 -2.00
N HIS A 41 -5.07 35.87 -2.91
CA HIS A 41 -4.41 36.90 -3.73
C HIS A 41 -4.88 36.88 -5.19
N HIS A 42 -6.02 37.53 -5.41
CA HIS A 42 -6.60 37.84 -6.74
C HIS A 42 -5.93 39.04 -7.44
N LYS A 43 -4.61 39.16 -7.38
CA LYS A 43 -3.85 39.95 -8.36
C LYS A 43 -3.21 38.97 -9.34
N MET A 44 -3.01 39.34 -10.60
CA MET A 44 -2.35 38.47 -11.58
C MET A 44 -0.95 38.13 -11.09
N LEU A 45 -0.83 37.02 -10.36
CA LEU A 45 0.41 36.51 -9.80
C LEU A 45 1.24 35.95 -10.96
N SER A 46 2.52 36.28 -10.99
CA SER A 46 3.47 35.62 -11.89
C SER A 46 3.48 34.12 -11.58
N ALA A 47 3.79 33.27 -12.57
CA ALA A 47 3.87 31.82 -12.35
C ALA A 47 4.84 31.42 -11.21
N ALA A 48 5.82 32.27 -10.91
CA ALA A 48 6.76 32.10 -9.80
C ALA A 48 6.14 32.33 -8.40
N GLN A 49 4.97 32.97 -8.31
CA GLN A 49 4.26 33.25 -7.06
C GLN A 49 3.12 32.24 -6.79
N PHE A 50 2.89 31.29 -7.69
CA PHE A 50 1.86 30.26 -7.52
C PHE A 50 2.50 28.99 -6.96
N TYR A 51 2.35 28.78 -5.65
CA TYR A 51 2.80 27.56 -4.99
C TYR A 51 1.63 26.89 -4.25
N PRO A 52 1.56 25.55 -4.26
CA PRO A 52 0.50 24.83 -3.55
C PRO A 52 0.68 25.00 -2.04
N ILE A 53 -0.40 25.37 -1.34
CA ILE A 53 -0.39 25.59 0.12
C ILE A 53 -0.83 24.34 0.89
N GLU A 54 -1.92 23.70 0.44
CA GLU A 54 -2.47 22.51 1.07
C GLU A 54 -2.91 21.52 0.01
N ARG A 55 -2.80 20.23 0.35
CA ARG A 55 -3.37 19.14 -0.43
C ARG A 55 -3.33 17.83 0.36
N GLU A 56 -4.34 16.99 0.23
CA GLU A 56 -4.37 15.64 0.79
C GLU A 56 -3.03 14.88 0.56
N LEU A 57 -2.61 14.15 1.58
CA LEU A 57 -1.51 13.20 1.44
C LEU A 57 -2.06 11.97 0.71
N VAL A 58 -1.50 11.66 -0.45
CA VAL A 58 -2.01 10.60 -1.32
C VAL A 58 -0.99 9.50 -1.56
N PHE A 59 -1.49 8.27 -1.69
CA PHE A 59 -0.69 7.10 -2.03
C PHE A 59 -1.34 6.39 -3.22
N ASP A 60 -0.51 5.97 -4.18
CA ASP A 60 -0.91 5.14 -5.31
C ASP A 60 -0.14 3.82 -5.29
N ILE A 61 -0.88 2.73 -5.40
CA ILE A 61 -0.38 1.36 -5.36
C ILE A 61 -0.93 0.65 -6.59
N ASP A 62 -0.07 0.40 -7.58
CA ASP A 62 -0.42 -0.28 -8.82
C ASP A 62 0.08 -1.72 -8.80
N MET A 63 -0.75 -2.65 -9.27
CA MET A 63 -0.41 -4.06 -9.41
C MET A 63 0.81 -4.30 -10.34
N THR A 64 1.12 -3.40 -11.28
CA THR A 64 2.32 -3.55 -12.12
C THR A 64 3.61 -3.58 -11.33
N ASP A 65 3.63 -2.92 -10.19
CA ASP A 65 4.83 -2.86 -9.35
C ASP A 65 5.15 -4.22 -8.75
N TYR A 66 4.25 -5.20 -8.86
CA TYR A 66 4.37 -6.57 -8.36
C TYR A 66 4.62 -7.61 -9.47
N ASP A 67 4.88 -7.21 -10.72
CA ASP A 67 5.05 -8.13 -11.88
C ASP A 67 6.17 -9.17 -11.72
N ASP A 68 7.12 -8.94 -10.83
CA ASP A 68 8.23 -9.82 -10.53
C ASP A 68 7.91 -10.88 -9.46
N VAL A 69 6.88 -10.64 -8.63
CA VAL A 69 6.47 -11.51 -7.51
C VAL A 69 5.07 -12.11 -7.66
N ARG A 70 4.32 -11.72 -8.70
CA ARG A 70 3.06 -12.37 -9.09
C ARG A 70 3.26 -13.23 -10.33
N PHE A 71 2.67 -14.42 -10.33
CA PHE A 71 2.81 -15.40 -11.41
C PHE A 71 1.51 -15.71 -12.14
N CYS A 72 0.37 -15.19 -11.66
CA CYS A 72 -0.94 -15.43 -12.26
C CYS A 72 -1.33 -14.46 -13.40
N CYS A 73 -0.75 -13.26 -13.43
CA CYS A 73 -1.04 -12.20 -14.40
C CYS A 73 0.23 -11.39 -14.69
N ARG A 74 0.22 -10.56 -15.74
CA ARG A 74 1.31 -9.63 -16.06
C ARG A 74 0.78 -8.26 -16.45
N GLY A 75 1.60 -7.23 -16.29
CA GLY A 75 1.32 -5.88 -16.75
C GLY A 75 0.00 -5.36 -16.19
N ALA A 76 -0.97 -5.11 -17.06
CA ALA A 76 -2.21 -4.48 -16.65
C ALA A 76 -3.33 -5.43 -16.23
N ASP A 77 -3.12 -6.74 -16.38
CA ASP A 77 -4.13 -7.74 -16.07
C ASP A 77 -4.14 -8.04 -14.57
N ILE A 78 -5.33 -8.31 -14.05
CA ILE A 78 -5.55 -8.69 -12.65
C ILE A 78 -6.52 -9.87 -12.58
N CYS A 79 -6.40 -10.66 -11.52
CA CYS A 79 -7.38 -11.66 -11.13
C CYS A 79 -7.51 -11.73 -9.60
N SER A 80 -8.49 -12.49 -9.11
CA SER A 80 -8.73 -12.72 -7.68
C SER A 80 -7.52 -13.22 -6.91
N LYS A 81 -6.56 -13.86 -7.59
CA LYS A 81 -5.30 -14.33 -6.99
C LYS A 81 -4.42 -13.15 -6.59
N CYS A 82 -4.01 -12.31 -7.55
CA CYS A 82 -3.13 -11.17 -7.29
C CYS A 82 -3.82 -10.00 -6.57
N TRP A 83 -5.15 -9.88 -6.62
CA TRP A 83 -5.86 -8.86 -5.84
C TRP A 83 -5.59 -8.95 -4.32
N THR A 84 -5.19 -10.13 -3.84
CA THR A 84 -4.69 -10.31 -2.46
C THR A 84 -3.55 -9.35 -2.10
N LEU A 85 -2.70 -8.95 -3.05
CA LEU A 85 -1.64 -7.96 -2.83
C LEU A 85 -2.21 -6.58 -2.48
N MET A 86 -3.29 -6.15 -3.14
CA MET A 86 -3.93 -4.87 -2.82
C MET A 86 -4.61 -4.92 -1.45
N ARG A 87 -5.12 -6.09 -1.04
CA ARG A 87 -5.65 -6.28 0.33
C ARG A 87 -4.55 -6.12 1.37
N PHE A 88 -3.41 -6.81 1.20
CA PHE A 88 -2.25 -6.62 2.07
C PHE A 88 -1.80 -5.17 2.12
N ALA A 89 -1.67 -4.54 0.94
CA ALA A 89 -1.28 -3.15 0.83
C ALA A 89 -2.22 -2.21 1.62
N MET A 90 -3.53 -2.32 1.43
CA MET A 90 -4.52 -1.51 2.16
C MET A 90 -4.46 -1.75 3.67
N GLN A 91 -4.42 -3.02 4.12
CA GLN A 91 -4.38 -3.34 5.56
C GLN A 91 -3.12 -2.83 6.25
N ILE A 92 -1.95 -3.02 5.61
CA ILE A 92 -0.67 -2.56 6.15
C ILE A 92 -0.63 -1.03 6.16
N MET A 93 -0.91 -0.41 5.01
CA MET A 93 -0.86 1.05 4.88
C MET A 93 -1.83 1.74 5.82
N ASP A 94 -3.07 1.27 5.92
CA ASP A 94 -4.05 1.90 6.81
C ASP A 94 -3.60 1.82 8.27
N ARG A 95 -3.04 0.67 8.68
CA ARG A 95 -2.49 0.51 10.01
C ARG A 95 -1.34 1.48 10.29
N VAL A 96 -0.42 1.63 9.35
CA VAL A 96 0.71 2.55 9.49
C VAL A 96 0.21 3.99 9.59
N LEU A 97 -0.69 4.40 8.69
CA LEU A 97 -1.24 5.77 8.69
C LEU A 97 -2.01 6.09 9.97
N HIS A 98 -2.71 5.12 10.54
CA HIS A 98 -3.46 5.30 11.78
C HIS A 98 -2.59 5.19 13.04
N GLU A 99 -1.87 4.09 13.22
CA GLU A 99 -1.13 3.80 14.47
C GLU A 99 0.21 4.54 14.56
N ASP A 100 0.90 4.78 13.45
CA ASP A 100 2.22 5.43 13.48
C ASP A 100 2.10 6.95 13.35
N PHE A 101 1.15 7.43 12.54
CA PHE A 101 1.01 8.85 12.22
C PHE A 101 -0.24 9.51 12.82
N GLY A 102 -1.17 8.74 13.39
CA GLY A 102 -2.38 9.29 14.01
C GLY A 102 -3.38 9.90 13.03
N PHE A 103 -3.26 9.61 11.72
CA PHE A 103 -4.23 10.12 10.75
C PHE A 103 -5.57 9.40 10.94
N GLU A 104 -6.67 10.15 10.93
CA GLU A 104 -8.03 9.65 11.16
C GLU A 104 -8.84 9.57 9.87
N HIS A 105 -8.64 10.49 8.94
CA HIS A 105 -9.48 10.65 7.74
C HIS A 105 -8.83 10.04 6.51
N ARG A 106 -8.82 8.70 6.44
CA ARG A 106 -8.24 7.92 5.35
C ARG A 106 -9.32 7.34 4.42
N LEU A 107 -9.30 7.70 3.14
CA LEU A 107 -10.24 7.23 2.13
C LEU A 107 -9.53 6.37 1.09
N TRP A 108 -9.85 5.08 1.07
CA TRP A 108 -9.36 4.13 0.07
C TRP A 108 -10.27 4.08 -1.15
N ILE A 109 -9.69 4.14 -2.35
CA ILE A 109 -10.40 4.21 -3.63
C ILE A 109 -9.85 3.15 -4.57
N TYR A 110 -10.73 2.35 -5.17
CA TYR A 110 -10.37 1.52 -6.31
C TYR A 110 -10.00 2.40 -7.52
N SER A 111 -8.83 2.18 -8.13
CA SER A 111 -8.33 2.97 -9.26
C SER A 111 -9.19 2.90 -10.54
N GLY A 112 -10.16 1.98 -10.60
CA GLY A 112 -10.96 1.66 -11.78
C GLY A 112 -10.39 0.52 -12.63
N ARG A 113 -9.15 0.08 -12.38
CA ARG A 113 -8.52 -1.02 -13.13
C ARG A 113 -7.77 -2.05 -12.29
N ARG A 114 -6.65 -1.68 -11.67
CA ARG A 114 -5.69 -2.65 -11.11
C ARG A 114 -5.02 -2.25 -9.80
N GLY A 115 -5.05 -0.98 -9.46
CA GLY A 115 -4.51 -0.46 -8.22
C GLY A 115 -5.56 0.11 -7.28
N VAL A 116 -5.08 0.68 -6.18
CA VAL A 116 -5.86 1.43 -5.19
C VAL A 116 -5.16 2.74 -4.87
N HIS A 117 -5.93 3.77 -4.54
CA HIS A 117 -5.42 5.04 -4.06
C HIS A 117 -5.86 5.23 -2.61
N CYS A 118 -5.01 5.83 -1.78
CA CYS A 118 -5.38 6.32 -0.45
C CYS A 118 -5.35 7.85 -0.46
N TRP A 119 -6.38 8.48 0.09
CA TRP A 119 -6.44 9.92 0.34
C TRP A 119 -6.50 10.14 1.84
N VAL A 120 -5.49 10.77 2.42
CA VAL A 120 -5.46 11.19 3.81
C VAL A 120 -5.84 12.67 3.88
N CYS A 121 -6.99 12.92 4.48
CA CYS A 121 -7.70 14.19 4.41
C CYS A 121 -7.63 15.02 5.69
N ASP A 122 -6.92 14.54 6.72
CA ASP A 122 -6.63 15.27 7.95
C ASP A 122 -6.01 16.64 7.66
N GLN A 123 -6.34 17.67 8.45
CA GLN A 123 -5.77 19.00 8.24
C GLN A 123 -4.24 18.97 8.31
N THR A 124 -3.69 18.29 9.31
CA THR A 124 -2.25 18.11 9.50
C THR A 124 -1.59 17.41 8.31
N ALA A 125 -2.27 16.43 7.69
CA ALA A 125 -1.79 15.75 6.48
C ALA A 125 -1.80 16.68 5.26
N ARG A 126 -2.81 17.55 5.14
CA ARG A 126 -2.93 18.47 4.00
C ARG A 126 -1.83 19.53 3.98
N GLU A 127 -1.41 19.98 5.15
CA GLU A 127 -0.41 21.02 5.36
C GLU A 127 1.04 20.49 5.29
N LEU A 128 1.25 19.17 5.15
CA LEU A 128 2.59 18.59 5.11
C LEU A 128 3.41 19.13 3.94
N GLN A 129 4.62 19.60 4.26
CA GLN A 129 5.65 19.95 3.28
C GLN A 129 6.19 18.72 2.56
N SER A 130 6.72 18.90 1.36
CA SER A 130 7.24 17.80 0.52
C SER A 130 8.33 16.97 1.19
N SER A 131 9.17 17.58 2.04
CA SER A 131 10.19 16.89 2.83
C SER A 131 9.60 15.93 3.87
N ILE A 132 8.49 16.31 4.51
CA ILE A 132 7.82 15.43 5.48
C ILE A 132 7.06 14.32 4.73
N ARG A 133 6.42 14.64 3.60
CA ARG A 133 5.79 13.62 2.74
C ARG A 133 6.83 12.58 2.28
N GLN A 134 8.03 13.03 1.91
CA GLN A 134 9.16 12.16 1.60
C GLN A 134 9.53 11.24 2.77
N ALA A 135 9.64 11.79 3.99
CA ALA A 135 9.99 11.02 5.18
C ALA A 135 8.94 9.96 5.51
N ILE A 136 7.64 10.26 5.32
CA ILE A 136 6.56 9.28 5.48
C ILE A 136 6.71 8.14 4.46
N VAL A 137 6.99 8.46 3.19
CA VAL A 137 7.23 7.44 2.16
C VAL A 137 8.44 6.58 2.50
N GLU A 138 9.53 7.18 2.99
CA GLU A 138 10.74 6.47 3.41
C GLU A 138 10.50 5.56 4.62
N HIS A 139 9.70 5.99 5.59
CA HIS A 139 9.29 5.17 6.73
C HIS A 139 8.54 3.90 6.31
N ILE A 140 7.70 4.01 5.29
CA ILE A 140 6.89 2.90 4.79
C ILE A 140 7.69 2.02 3.81
N THR A 141 8.58 2.60 3.00
CA THR A 141 9.24 1.89 1.90
C THR A 141 10.35 0.98 2.41
N ILE A 142 10.09 -0.34 2.45
CA ILE A 142 11.12 -1.34 2.79
C ILE A 142 11.65 -2.14 1.59
N VAL A 143 10.88 -2.20 0.49
CA VAL A 143 11.30 -2.85 -0.75
C VAL A 143 12.09 -1.83 -1.57
N THR A 144 13.41 -1.94 -1.57
CA THR A 144 14.32 -0.96 -2.18
C THR A 144 15.17 -1.60 -3.28
N GLY A 145 15.39 -0.87 -4.37
CA GLY A 145 16.19 -1.32 -5.51
C GLY A 145 15.37 -1.69 -6.75
N GLY A 146 16.02 -1.58 -7.93
CA GLY A 146 15.39 -1.84 -9.23
C GLY A 146 15.26 -3.33 -9.55
N LYS A 147 14.75 -3.62 -10.76
CA LYS A 147 14.50 -5.00 -11.25
C LYS A 147 15.76 -5.89 -11.29
N ASP A 148 16.94 -5.29 -11.31
CA ASP A 148 18.23 -5.98 -11.35
C ASP A 148 18.78 -6.32 -9.96
N SER A 149 18.15 -5.81 -8.88
CA SER A 149 18.58 -6.13 -7.52
C SER A 149 18.18 -7.55 -7.14
N SER A 150 19.14 -8.35 -6.66
CA SER A 150 18.89 -9.73 -6.24
C SER A 150 18.18 -9.86 -4.89
N LYS A 151 18.23 -8.82 -4.05
CA LYS A 151 17.58 -8.75 -2.73
C LYS A 151 17.17 -7.31 -2.46
N ARG A 152 15.88 -7.06 -2.24
CA ARG A 152 15.34 -5.69 -2.08
C ARG A 152 14.83 -5.38 -0.69
N VAL A 153 14.60 -6.40 0.13
CA VAL A 153 14.26 -6.25 1.54
C VAL A 153 15.44 -6.70 2.40
N THR A 154 15.90 -5.82 3.29
CA THR A 154 16.88 -6.13 4.32
C THR A 154 16.35 -5.60 5.64
N LEU A 155 16.20 -6.48 6.63
CA LEU A 155 15.63 -6.15 7.93
C LEU A 155 16.70 -6.19 9.02
N TYR A 156 16.42 -5.48 10.11
CA TYR A 156 17.28 -5.42 11.29
C TYR A 156 16.54 -5.93 12.53
N THR A 157 17.29 -6.47 13.48
CA THR A 157 16.77 -6.95 14.76
C THR A 157 17.15 -5.98 15.90
N PRO A 158 16.22 -5.62 16.81
CA PRO A 158 14.81 -6.03 16.84
C PRO A 158 13.99 -5.41 15.70
N LEU A 159 12.97 -6.14 15.23
CA LEU A 159 12.10 -5.68 14.15
C LEU A 159 11.32 -4.44 14.60
N HIS A 160 11.24 -3.41 13.75
CA HIS A 160 10.48 -2.19 14.05
C HIS A 160 8.99 -2.52 14.32
N PRO A 161 8.31 -1.90 15.31
CA PRO A 161 6.92 -2.22 15.66
C PRO A 161 5.93 -2.19 14.48
N SER A 162 6.10 -1.21 13.57
CA SER A 162 5.32 -1.12 12.34
C SER A 162 5.44 -2.37 11.45
N LEU A 163 6.66 -2.91 11.37
CA LEU A 163 6.94 -4.13 10.62
C LEU A 163 6.47 -5.39 11.36
N GLN A 164 6.46 -5.39 12.69
CA GLN A 164 5.86 -6.49 13.46
C GLN A 164 4.36 -6.62 13.16
N ARG A 165 3.62 -5.50 13.14
CA ARG A 165 2.20 -5.49 12.75
C ARG A 165 2.00 -5.92 11.29
N ALA A 166 2.84 -5.44 10.38
CA ALA A 166 2.76 -5.84 8.98
C ALA A 166 3.01 -7.35 8.79
N ARG A 167 3.95 -7.91 9.55
CA ARG A 167 4.23 -9.35 9.59
C ARG A 167 3.01 -10.15 10.04
N GLU A 168 2.30 -9.73 11.09
CA GLU A 168 1.08 -10.42 11.57
C GLU A 168 -0.01 -10.49 10.49
N ILE A 169 -0.21 -9.39 9.76
CA ILE A 169 -1.16 -9.32 8.65
C ILE A 169 -0.78 -10.32 7.55
N ILE A 170 0.49 -10.30 7.12
CA ILE A 170 0.95 -11.16 6.01
C ILE A 170 0.96 -12.63 6.43
N LEU A 171 1.49 -12.95 7.61
CA LEU A 171 1.65 -14.33 8.09
C LEU A 171 0.35 -15.12 8.09
N THR A 172 -0.77 -14.45 8.38
CA THR A 172 -2.11 -15.07 8.44
C THR A 172 -2.58 -15.62 7.08
N GLU A 173 -2.21 -14.97 5.97
CA GLU A 173 -2.68 -15.35 4.63
C GLU A 173 -1.53 -15.76 3.68
N PHE A 174 -0.27 -15.66 4.09
CA PHE A 174 0.89 -15.85 3.23
C PHE A 174 0.90 -17.22 2.55
N ASP A 175 0.78 -18.31 3.31
CA ASP A 175 0.83 -19.67 2.76
C ASP A 175 -0.31 -19.89 1.75
N GLY A 176 -1.52 -19.39 2.05
CA GLY A 176 -2.66 -19.46 1.12
C GLY A 176 -2.47 -18.61 -0.14
N TYR A 177 -1.79 -17.47 -0.03
CA TYR A 177 -1.49 -16.60 -1.17
C TYR A 177 -0.31 -17.12 -1.99
N ALA A 178 0.88 -17.21 -1.39
CA ALA A 178 2.13 -17.54 -2.07
C ALA A 178 2.14 -18.99 -2.58
N CYS A 179 1.76 -19.97 -1.74
CA CYS A 179 1.80 -21.38 -2.13
C CYS A 179 0.60 -21.77 -3.00
N LEU A 180 -0.63 -21.45 -2.60
CA LEU A 180 -1.82 -21.95 -3.31
C LEU A 180 -2.23 -21.08 -4.50
N LYS A 181 -2.27 -19.75 -4.32
CA LYS A 181 -2.74 -18.85 -5.39
C LYS A 181 -1.63 -18.57 -6.41
N GLN A 182 -0.39 -18.37 -5.96
CA GLN A 182 0.74 -17.99 -6.81
C GLN A 182 1.65 -19.15 -7.21
N ASP A 183 1.63 -20.27 -6.47
CA ASP A 183 2.56 -21.39 -6.67
C ASP A 183 4.01 -20.89 -6.83
N PHE A 184 4.43 -20.04 -5.89
CA PHE A 184 5.63 -19.21 -6.01
C PHE A 184 6.96 -19.99 -5.99
N LEU A 185 6.92 -21.29 -5.74
CA LEU A 185 8.04 -22.23 -5.81
C LEU A 185 7.72 -23.41 -6.74
N GLY A 186 6.73 -23.27 -7.63
CA GLY A 186 6.17 -24.38 -8.41
C GLY A 186 7.04 -24.90 -9.55
N ASP A 187 7.94 -24.07 -10.07
CA ASP A 187 8.84 -24.40 -11.18
C ASP A 187 10.28 -23.93 -10.91
N ASP A 188 11.23 -24.47 -11.68
CA ASP A 188 12.66 -24.20 -11.53
C ASP A 188 13.00 -22.72 -11.64
N GLN A 189 12.32 -21.98 -12.53
CA GLN A 189 12.57 -20.55 -12.70
C GLN A 189 12.20 -19.77 -11.44
N ARG A 190 11.05 -20.10 -10.82
CA ARG A 190 10.59 -19.48 -9.58
C ARG A 190 11.46 -19.88 -8.39
N ILE A 191 11.88 -21.14 -8.32
CA ILE A 191 12.83 -21.63 -7.31
C ILE A 191 14.14 -20.83 -7.40
N GLU A 192 14.72 -20.67 -8.60
CA GLU A 192 15.96 -19.91 -8.75
C GLU A 192 15.80 -18.44 -8.36
N ARG A 193 14.64 -17.82 -8.61
CA ARG A 193 14.35 -16.46 -8.12
C ARG A 193 14.32 -16.42 -6.60
N PHE A 194 13.62 -17.36 -5.97
CA PHE A 194 13.56 -17.47 -4.52
C PHE A 194 14.96 -17.68 -3.89
N LEU A 195 15.76 -18.57 -4.46
CA LEU A 195 17.10 -18.86 -3.93
C LEU A 195 18.05 -17.66 -3.96
N ARG A 196 17.84 -16.69 -4.87
CA ARG A 196 18.62 -15.43 -4.88
C ARG A 196 18.36 -14.57 -3.64
N LEU A 197 17.19 -14.68 -3.02
CA LEU A 197 16.85 -13.98 -1.77
C LEU A 197 17.58 -14.60 -0.57
N VAL A 198 17.93 -15.88 -0.66
CA VAL A 198 18.68 -16.60 0.37
C VAL A 198 20.15 -16.18 0.32
N PRO A 199 20.75 -15.77 1.45
CA PRO A 199 22.18 -15.45 1.53
C PRO A 199 23.04 -16.61 1.00
N ASP A 200 24.01 -16.31 0.15
CA ASP A 200 24.96 -17.31 -0.35
C ASP A 200 26.15 -17.42 0.60
N ASP A 201 26.06 -18.35 1.55
CA ASP A 201 27.13 -18.62 2.53
C ASP A 201 28.46 -19.03 1.90
N ASN A 202 28.52 -19.33 0.59
CA ASN A 202 29.78 -19.61 -0.10
C ASN A 202 30.75 -18.42 -0.02
N ILE A 203 30.26 -17.18 -0.18
CA ILE A 203 31.11 -15.98 -0.12
C ILE A 203 31.60 -15.73 1.32
N LEU A 204 30.74 -15.97 2.31
CA LEU A 204 31.13 -15.83 3.72
C LEU A 204 32.18 -16.89 4.13
N PHE A 205 32.00 -18.13 3.66
CA PHE A 205 32.94 -19.23 3.87
C PHE A 205 34.31 -18.95 3.24
N PHE A 206 34.34 -18.50 1.98
CA PHE A 206 35.59 -18.10 1.32
C PHE A 206 36.26 -16.90 2.01
N LEU A 207 35.51 -15.88 2.44
CA LEU A 207 36.05 -14.73 3.16
C LEU A 207 36.61 -15.10 4.54
N ILE A 208 35.99 -16.07 5.23
CA ILE A 208 36.51 -16.59 6.51
C ILE A 208 37.78 -17.41 6.28
N LEU A 209 37.80 -18.26 5.25
CA LEU A 209 38.98 -19.04 4.88
C LEU A 209 40.14 -18.12 4.47
N ASP A 210 39.89 -17.05 3.72
CA ASP A 210 40.92 -16.12 3.27
C ASP A 210 41.48 -15.25 4.42
N ARG A 211 40.63 -14.87 5.40
CA ARG A 211 41.09 -14.28 6.67
C ARG A 211 41.94 -15.24 7.50
N ASN A 212 41.65 -16.54 7.42
CA ASN A 212 42.35 -17.58 8.16
C ASN A 212 43.60 -18.13 7.45
N LYS A 213 43.79 -17.87 6.15
CA LYS A 213 45.07 -18.12 5.45
C LYS A 213 46.24 -17.34 6.06
N LYS A 214 45.99 -16.24 6.76
CA LYS A 214 47.01 -15.54 7.58
C LYS A 214 47.33 -16.24 8.92
N LYS A 215 46.70 -17.38 9.23
CA LYS A 215 46.88 -18.17 10.46
C LYS A 215 46.91 -19.68 10.16
N GLU A 216 47.75 -20.11 9.23
CA GLU A 216 47.90 -21.54 8.88
C GLU A 216 48.22 -22.45 10.07
N GLU A 217 48.91 -21.97 11.11
CA GLU A 217 49.22 -22.78 12.32
C GLU A 217 48.01 -23.04 13.23
N SER A 218 46.92 -22.27 13.11
CA SER A 218 45.76 -22.41 13.99
C SER A 218 44.74 -23.43 13.49
N ILE A 219 44.70 -23.70 12.18
CA ILE A 219 43.71 -24.60 11.58
C ILE A 219 43.98 -26.06 11.99
N ASN A 220 45.23 -26.50 11.94
CA ASN A 220 45.61 -27.86 12.37
C ASN A 220 45.41 -28.08 13.88
N LYS A 221 45.60 -27.05 14.70
CA LYS A 221 45.31 -27.10 16.15
C LYS A 221 43.82 -27.21 16.45
N VAL A 222 42.98 -26.50 15.69
CA VAL A 222 41.52 -26.56 15.85
C VAL A 222 40.96 -27.90 15.33
N LEU A 223 41.52 -28.45 14.25
CA LEU A 223 41.15 -29.77 13.75
C LEU A 223 41.54 -30.90 14.73
N GLN A 224 42.72 -30.83 15.36
CA GLN A 224 43.12 -31.77 16.41
C GLN A 224 42.29 -31.68 17.70
N MET A 225 41.69 -30.52 17.98
CA MET A 225 40.83 -30.33 19.16
C MET A 225 39.39 -30.83 18.97
N ILE A 226 38.89 -30.91 17.74
CA ILE A 226 37.49 -31.26 17.44
C ILE A 226 37.31 -32.79 17.24
N SER A 227 38.37 -33.52 16.91
CA SER A 227 38.38 -35.00 16.97
C SER A 227 39.82 -35.52 16.99
N PRO A 228 40.32 -36.03 18.13
CA PRO A 228 41.63 -36.65 18.16
C PRO A 228 41.52 -38.07 17.58
N GLY A 229 42.00 -38.28 16.35
CA GLY A 229 42.32 -39.61 15.83
C GLY A 229 41.42 -40.22 14.75
N LEU A 230 40.81 -39.43 13.87
CA LEU A 230 40.19 -39.95 12.64
C LEU A 230 41.03 -39.56 11.43
N ASP A 231 41.59 -40.58 10.77
CA ASP A 231 42.27 -40.46 9.48
C ASP A 231 41.32 -39.83 8.46
N TYR A 232 41.85 -38.87 7.70
CA TYR A 232 41.11 -38.11 6.70
C TYR A 232 40.75 -39.01 5.51
N ASP A 233 39.49 -39.45 5.46
CA ASP A 233 38.88 -40.18 4.35
C ASP A 233 38.10 -39.20 3.46
N GLU A 234 38.67 -38.87 2.29
CA GLU A 234 38.07 -37.98 1.28
C GLU A 234 36.69 -38.48 0.77
N SER A 235 36.38 -39.76 0.97
CA SER A 235 35.12 -40.37 0.52
C SER A 235 33.97 -40.25 1.52
N LYS A 236 34.23 -39.81 2.76
CA LYS A 236 33.22 -39.56 3.79
C LYS A 236 33.05 -38.07 4.02
N ASN A 237 32.36 -37.44 3.09
CA ASN A 237 32.09 -36.00 3.08
C ASN A 237 31.00 -35.61 4.12
N ASP A 238 31.16 -36.01 5.38
CA ASP A 238 30.26 -35.69 6.49
C ASP A 238 30.35 -34.21 6.93
N PHE A 239 31.24 -33.41 6.33
CA PHE A 239 31.30 -31.96 6.48
C PHE A 239 30.16 -31.20 5.77
N LEU A 240 29.34 -31.88 4.97
CA LEU A 240 28.10 -31.33 4.39
C LEU A 240 26.91 -31.31 5.37
N ASN A 241 27.03 -31.92 6.56
CA ASN A 241 25.95 -31.99 7.52
C ASN A 241 25.78 -30.68 8.33
N LEU A 242 24.68 -29.97 8.04
CA LEU A 242 23.96 -29.03 8.91
C LEU A 242 24.58 -27.69 9.35
N LYS A 243 25.65 -27.17 8.74
CA LYS A 243 26.22 -25.86 9.17
C LYS A 243 25.81 -24.61 8.39
N PHE A 244 25.18 -24.72 7.22
CA PHE A 244 24.93 -23.55 6.34
C PHE A 244 23.62 -23.66 5.56
N LEU A 245 22.87 -22.55 5.46
CA LEU A 245 21.70 -22.45 4.57
C LEU A 245 22.21 -22.18 3.15
N ARG A 246 22.72 -23.22 2.49
CA ARG A 246 23.26 -23.09 1.14
C ARG A 246 22.15 -23.21 0.12
N ARG A 247 22.18 -22.33 -0.89
CA ARG A 247 21.29 -22.41 -2.06
C ARG A 247 21.32 -23.80 -2.69
N GLN A 248 22.50 -24.43 -2.76
CA GLN A 248 22.65 -25.78 -3.31
C GLN A 248 21.92 -26.85 -2.48
N THR A 249 22.03 -26.81 -1.16
CA THR A 249 21.30 -27.72 -0.26
C THR A 249 19.80 -27.54 -0.40
N LEU A 250 19.33 -26.30 -0.55
CA LEU A 250 17.91 -26.02 -0.80
C LEU A 250 17.45 -26.53 -2.18
N ARG A 251 18.30 -26.48 -3.23
CA ARG A 251 17.98 -27.09 -4.54
C ARG A 251 17.75 -28.58 -4.42
N GLU A 252 18.67 -29.29 -3.77
CA GLU A 252 18.56 -30.73 -3.56
C GLU A 252 17.31 -31.08 -2.75
N LEU A 253 17.04 -30.34 -1.67
CA LEU A 253 15.82 -30.50 -0.89
C LEU A 253 14.56 -30.27 -1.74
N PHE A 254 14.49 -29.17 -2.49
CA PHE A 254 13.31 -28.83 -3.30
C PHE A 254 13.09 -29.79 -4.47
N SER A 255 14.14 -30.42 -4.98
CA SER A 255 14.07 -31.45 -6.04
C SER A 255 13.32 -32.71 -5.60
N GLN A 256 13.28 -32.97 -4.29
CA GLN A 256 12.59 -34.12 -3.70
C GLN A 256 11.13 -33.82 -3.35
N LEU A 257 10.71 -32.56 -3.45
CA LEU A 257 9.39 -32.07 -3.07
C LEU A 257 8.61 -31.65 -4.31
N THR A 258 7.29 -31.74 -4.25
CA THR A 258 6.43 -31.55 -5.43
C THR A 258 5.75 -30.19 -5.44
N THR A 259 5.25 -29.73 -4.29
CA THR A 259 4.43 -28.52 -4.21
C THR A 259 5.17 -27.33 -3.60
N SER A 260 4.74 -26.12 -3.94
CA SER A 260 5.21 -24.90 -3.27
C SER A 260 5.01 -24.94 -1.76
N ALA A 261 3.92 -25.54 -1.28
CA ALA A 261 3.62 -25.66 0.14
C ALA A 261 4.63 -26.55 0.88
N GLU A 262 4.95 -27.72 0.31
CA GLU A 262 5.98 -28.61 0.84
C GLU A 262 7.35 -27.93 0.87
N ARG A 263 7.76 -27.31 -0.24
CA ARG A 263 9.04 -26.60 -0.36
C ARG A 263 9.15 -25.46 0.65
N TRP A 264 8.09 -24.68 0.80
CA TRP A 264 8.06 -23.58 1.77
C TRP A 264 8.09 -24.08 3.23
N ALA A 265 7.34 -25.13 3.56
CA ALA A 265 7.38 -25.73 4.90
C ALA A 265 8.77 -26.29 5.23
N ALA A 266 9.39 -27.00 4.29
CA ALA A 266 10.74 -27.54 4.45
C ALA A 266 11.79 -26.43 4.61
N PHE A 267 11.65 -25.33 3.86
CA PHE A 267 12.50 -24.14 4.00
C PHE A 267 12.36 -23.49 5.38
N LYS A 268 11.13 -23.30 5.89
CA LYS A 268 10.87 -22.76 7.24
C LYS A 268 11.54 -23.64 8.29
N GLN A 269 11.29 -24.95 8.25
CA GLN A 269 11.87 -25.91 9.19
C GLN A 269 13.40 -25.91 9.16
N HIS A 270 14.01 -25.87 7.97
CA HIS A 270 15.46 -25.84 7.82
C HIS A 270 16.06 -24.54 8.35
N THR A 271 15.39 -23.40 8.11
CA THR A 271 15.80 -22.09 8.64
C THR A 271 15.74 -22.07 10.17
N ASP A 272 14.66 -22.58 10.76
CA ASP A 272 14.49 -22.66 12.22
C ASP A 272 15.53 -23.57 12.88
N ALA A 273 15.77 -24.75 12.30
CA ALA A 273 16.78 -25.69 12.80
C ALA A 273 18.17 -25.04 12.82
N MET A 274 18.50 -24.30 11.76
CA MET A 274 19.76 -23.59 11.67
C MET A 274 19.86 -22.45 12.69
N ILE A 275 18.83 -21.59 12.84
CA ILE A 275 18.79 -20.54 13.86
C ILE A 275 19.02 -21.10 15.27
N ASN A 276 18.43 -22.26 15.57
CA ASN A 276 18.55 -22.94 16.87
C ASN A 276 19.91 -23.61 17.06
N SER A 277 20.59 -24.01 15.98
CA SER A 277 21.93 -24.62 16.03
C SER A 277 23.07 -23.62 16.28
N VAL A 278 22.84 -22.32 16.04
CA VAL A 278 23.89 -21.28 16.14
C VAL A 278 24.18 -20.92 17.61
N THR A 279 25.41 -21.20 18.05
CA THR A 279 25.93 -20.83 19.39
C THR A 279 26.41 -19.37 19.45
N SER A 280 26.55 -18.85 20.68
CA SER A 280 26.84 -17.44 21.02
C SER A 280 28.07 -16.81 20.33
N SER A 281 29.02 -17.62 19.84
CA SER A 281 30.22 -17.19 19.13
C SER A 281 29.98 -16.75 17.67
N THR A 282 28.74 -16.82 17.18
CA THR A 282 28.33 -16.49 15.80
C THR A 282 27.14 -15.52 15.72
N LYS A 283 27.10 -14.54 16.63
CA LYS A 283 25.99 -13.58 16.79
C LYS A 283 25.52 -12.89 15.49
N TYR A 284 26.45 -12.54 14.59
CA TYR A 284 26.13 -11.90 13.30
C TYR A 284 25.35 -12.84 12.35
N ARG A 285 25.62 -14.15 12.41
CA ARG A 285 24.96 -15.15 11.54
C ARG A 285 23.53 -15.42 11.98
N LYS A 286 23.27 -15.49 13.30
CA LYS A 286 21.92 -15.67 13.83
C LYS A 286 20.99 -14.55 13.36
N SER A 287 21.45 -13.29 13.39
CA SER A 287 20.66 -12.14 12.96
C SER A 287 20.25 -12.21 11.49
N ALA A 288 21.17 -12.58 10.58
CA ALA A 288 20.91 -12.65 9.13
C ALA A 288 19.82 -13.66 8.74
N TYR A 289 19.62 -14.70 9.55
CA TYR A 289 18.61 -15.74 9.31
C TYR A 289 17.33 -15.53 10.10
N THR A 290 17.41 -14.86 11.25
CA THR A 290 16.25 -14.56 12.11
C THR A 290 15.21 -13.74 11.35
N THR A 291 15.61 -12.88 10.43
CA THR A 291 14.71 -12.05 9.62
C THR A 291 14.43 -12.59 8.22
N LEU A 292 15.05 -13.71 7.82
CA LEU A 292 15.01 -14.17 6.42
C LEU A 292 13.58 -14.53 5.96
N ILE A 293 12.80 -15.18 6.82
CA ILE A 293 11.40 -15.51 6.51
C ILE A 293 10.59 -14.22 6.34
N ASP A 294 10.77 -13.24 7.24
CA ASP A 294 10.09 -11.94 7.18
C ASP A 294 10.50 -11.15 5.92
N GLU A 295 11.78 -11.15 5.56
CA GLU A 295 12.31 -10.52 4.34
C GLU A 295 11.68 -11.10 3.07
N ILE A 296 11.57 -12.44 3.00
CA ILE A 296 10.91 -13.11 1.87
C ILE A 296 9.42 -12.78 1.85
N MET A 297 8.72 -12.84 2.98
CA MET A 297 7.30 -12.49 3.03
C MET A 297 7.06 -11.05 2.58
N PHE A 298 7.89 -10.11 3.01
CA PHE A 298 7.78 -8.70 2.63
C PHE A 298 8.15 -8.45 1.16
N GLU A 299 9.16 -9.13 0.62
CA GLU A 299 9.50 -9.06 -0.81
C GLU A 299 8.27 -9.36 -1.69
N TYR A 300 7.51 -10.40 -1.33
CA TYR A 300 6.37 -10.86 -2.10
C TYR A 300 5.07 -10.10 -1.81
N CYS A 301 4.85 -9.63 -0.58
CA CYS A 301 3.52 -9.16 -0.15
C CYS A 301 3.46 -7.72 0.36
N TYR A 302 4.59 -7.06 0.65
CA TYR A 302 4.57 -5.73 1.24
C TYR A 302 4.15 -4.65 0.22
N PRO A 303 3.44 -3.57 0.65
CA PRO A 303 3.08 -2.44 -0.20
C PRO A 303 4.27 -1.85 -0.99
N ARG A 304 4.07 -1.62 -2.29
CA ARG A 304 5.02 -0.93 -3.17
C ARG A 304 4.39 0.40 -3.58
N LEU A 305 5.05 1.51 -3.25
CA LEU A 305 4.49 2.85 -3.41
C LEU A 305 5.11 3.54 -4.63
N ASP A 306 4.28 4.24 -5.41
CA ASP A 306 4.79 5.30 -6.29
C ASP A 306 5.11 6.53 -5.45
N ALA A 307 6.37 6.60 -5.03
CA ALA A 307 6.89 7.65 -4.17
C ALA A 307 6.70 9.05 -4.78
N ASN A 308 6.69 9.20 -6.11
CA ASN A 308 6.57 10.50 -6.76
C ASN A 308 5.15 11.08 -6.65
N VAL A 309 4.13 10.21 -6.57
CA VAL A 309 2.74 10.61 -6.38
C VAL A 309 2.54 11.24 -5.00
N THR A 310 3.24 10.73 -3.99
CA THR A 310 3.10 11.17 -2.59
C THR A 310 3.92 12.42 -2.26
N LYS A 311 5.14 12.55 -2.80
CA LYS A 311 6.08 13.64 -2.44
C LYS A 311 5.61 15.02 -2.88
N GLY A 312 5.13 15.12 -4.13
CA GLY A 312 4.83 16.39 -4.78
C GLY A 312 3.43 16.92 -4.46
N MET A 313 3.35 18.13 -3.90
CA MET A 313 2.06 18.79 -3.67
C MET A 313 1.28 19.09 -4.98
N ASN A 314 1.98 19.14 -6.11
CA ASN A 314 1.42 19.39 -7.43
C ASN A 314 1.06 18.13 -8.26
N HIS A 315 1.34 16.92 -7.77
CA HIS A 315 1.16 15.68 -8.55
C HIS A 315 -0.31 15.28 -8.72
N LEU A 316 -0.99 15.51 -9.83
CA LEU A 316 -2.42 15.19 -9.98
C LEU A 316 -2.75 13.70 -9.77
N LEU A 317 -3.86 13.41 -9.06
CA LEU A 317 -4.38 12.06 -8.88
C LEU A 317 -5.83 11.97 -9.34
N LYS A 318 -6.24 10.79 -9.81
CA LYS A 318 -7.61 10.55 -10.32
C LYS A 318 -8.66 10.76 -9.22
N SER A 319 -9.69 11.53 -9.52
CA SER A 319 -10.82 11.78 -8.61
C SER A 319 -11.59 10.48 -8.28
N PRO A 320 -12.07 10.33 -7.03
CA PRO A 320 -13.16 9.41 -6.71
C PRO A 320 -14.33 9.53 -7.69
N PHE A 321 -15.00 8.41 -7.95
CA PHE A 321 -16.14 8.24 -8.87
C PHE A 321 -15.86 8.53 -10.36
N SER A 322 -14.61 8.75 -10.75
CA SER A 322 -14.23 8.81 -12.17
C SER A 322 -14.48 7.48 -12.88
N ILE A 323 -14.77 7.54 -14.18
CA ILE A 323 -14.88 6.35 -15.03
C ILE A 323 -13.51 6.02 -15.62
N HIS A 324 -13.06 4.78 -15.46
CA HIS A 324 -11.84 4.34 -16.12
C HIS A 324 -12.13 4.05 -17.61
N PRO A 325 -11.45 4.72 -18.57
CA PRO A 325 -11.86 4.75 -19.97
C PRO A 325 -11.82 3.38 -20.65
N LYS A 326 -10.87 2.50 -20.28
CA LYS A 326 -10.74 1.17 -20.90
C LYS A 326 -11.65 0.11 -20.29
N THR A 327 -12.05 0.27 -19.02
CA THR A 327 -12.79 -0.78 -18.28
C THR A 327 -14.26 -0.41 -18.09
N GLY A 328 -14.62 0.86 -18.28
CA GLY A 328 -15.94 1.41 -17.98
C GLY A 328 -16.28 1.41 -16.48
N ARG A 329 -15.37 0.94 -15.62
CA ARG A 329 -15.59 0.79 -14.17
C ARG A 329 -15.47 2.15 -13.48
N VAL A 330 -16.30 2.33 -12.45
CA VAL A 330 -16.26 3.50 -11.56
C VAL A 330 -15.13 3.34 -10.53
N SER A 331 -14.40 4.42 -10.26
CA SER A 331 -13.43 4.51 -9.16
C SER A 331 -14.14 4.68 -7.81
N ILE A 332 -14.50 3.56 -7.19
CA ILE A 332 -15.34 3.52 -5.99
C ILE A 332 -14.53 3.54 -4.67
N PRO A 333 -15.07 4.12 -3.60
CA PRO A 333 -14.59 3.91 -2.23
C PRO A 333 -14.62 2.44 -1.79
N ILE A 334 -13.59 2.04 -1.07
CA ILE A 334 -13.47 0.74 -0.42
C ILE A 334 -13.40 0.97 1.08
N HIS A 335 -14.27 0.31 1.84
CA HIS A 335 -14.22 0.32 3.31
C HIS A 335 -13.32 -0.83 3.81
N LEU A 336 -12.56 -0.64 4.89
CA LEU A 336 -11.64 -1.67 5.39
C LEU A 336 -12.34 -2.96 5.83
N ASP A 337 -13.53 -2.83 6.45
CA ASP A 337 -14.38 -3.98 6.79
C ASP A 337 -14.81 -4.81 5.58
N SER A 338 -14.71 -4.23 4.37
CA SER A 338 -15.05 -4.91 3.12
C SER A 338 -13.93 -5.70 2.47
N LEU A 339 -12.69 -5.58 2.98
CA LEU A 339 -11.52 -6.15 2.31
C LEU A 339 -11.56 -7.67 2.19
N ALA A 340 -12.20 -8.37 3.12
CA ALA A 340 -12.30 -9.83 3.06
C ALA A 340 -13.14 -10.33 1.87
N TYR A 341 -14.10 -9.54 1.39
CA TYR A 341 -15.04 -9.94 0.34
C TYR A 341 -14.96 -9.09 -0.94
N PHE A 342 -14.36 -7.89 -0.88
CA PHE A 342 -14.19 -7.04 -2.04
C PHE A 342 -13.14 -7.60 -3.02
N ASP A 343 -13.57 -7.89 -4.23
CA ASP A 343 -12.72 -8.36 -5.32
C ASP A 343 -13.20 -7.78 -6.66
N PRO A 344 -12.46 -6.84 -7.27
CA PRO A 344 -12.85 -6.17 -8.52
C PRO A 344 -12.84 -7.12 -9.73
N CYS A 345 -12.38 -8.35 -9.59
CA CYS A 345 -12.43 -9.36 -10.64
C CYS A 345 -13.75 -10.14 -10.63
N LYS A 346 -14.51 -10.11 -9.53
CA LYS A 346 -15.82 -10.76 -9.45
C LYS A 346 -16.88 -9.92 -10.17
N GLU A 347 -17.79 -10.59 -10.85
CA GLU A 347 -18.92 -9.96 -11.51
C GLU A 347 -19.80 -9.22 -10.49
N GLY A 348 -20.31 -8.05 -10.87
CA GLY A 348 -21.16 -7.20 -10.01
C GLY A 348 -20.45 -6.49 -8.85
N SER A 349 -19.17 -6.77 -8.60
CA SER A 349 -18.41 -6.17 -7.48
C SER A 349 -18.13 -4.68 -7.65
N VAL A 350 -17.98 -4.22 -8.89
CA VAL A 350 -17.67 -2.83 -9.24
C VAL A 350 -18.63 -2.38 -10.34
N PRO A 351 -19.42 -1.31 -10.11
CA PRO A 351 -20.32 -0.77 -11.13
C PRO A 351 -19.59 -0.31 -12.38
N LYS A 352 -20.18 -0.56 -13.55
CA LYS A 352 -19.74 0.03 -14.82
C LYS A 352 -20.72 1.09 -15.32
N LEU A 353 -20.21 2.06 -16.08
CA LEU A 353 -21.00 3.17 -16.60
C LEU A 353 -22.21 2.70 -17.41
N ASN A 354 -22.03 1.76 -18.33
CA ASN A 354 -23.10 1.24 -19.17
C ASN A 354 -24.21 0.54 -18.34
N GLU A 355 -23.82 -0.25 -17.35
CA GLU A 355 -24.75 -0.94 -16.43
C GLU A 355 -25.54 0.08 -15.60
N LEU A 356 -24.87 1.13 -15.11
CA LEU A 356 -25.53 2.22 -14.38
C LEU A 356 -26.50 3.01 -15.25
N CYS A 357 -26.13 3.33 -16.49
CA CYS A 357 -27.03 3.98 -17.44
C CYS A 357 -28.29 3.14 -17.70
N GLN A 358 -28.13 1.83 -17.90
CA GLN A 358 -29.25 0.91 -18.08
C GLN A 358 -30.16 0.85 -16.85
N GLN A 359 -29.58 0.80 -15.65
CA GLN A 359 -30.36 0.83 -14.40
C GLN A 359 -31.19 2.11 -14.28
N VAL A 360 -30.63 3.26 -14.64
CA VAL A 360 -31.33 4.56 -14.61
C VAL A 360 -32.44 4.62 -15.66
N GLU A 361 -32.21 4.14 -16.88
CA GLU A 361 -33.20 4.12 -17.96
C GLU A 361 -34.41 3.23 -17.64
N GLN A 362 -34.19 2.17 -16.84
CA GLN A 362 -35.23 1.25 -16.39
C GLN A 362 -36.03 1.77 -15.19
N LEU A 363 -35.61 2.87 -14.55
CA LEU A 363 -36.37 3.45 -13.45
C LEU A 363 -37.72 3.94 -13.95
N PRO A 364 -38.80 3.80 -13.14
CA PRO A 364 -40.08 4.37 -13.47
C PRO A 364 -39.89 5.87 -13.71
N LYS A 365 -40.19 6.34 -14.92
CA LYS A 365 -40.27 7.78 -15.16
C LYS A 365 -41.35 8.29 -14.21
N GLN A 366 -40.96 9.03 -13.17
CA GLN A 366 -41.93 9.70 -12.31
C GLN A 366 -42.88 10.45 -13.25
N ASN A 367 -44.18 10.15 -13.18
CA ASN A 367 -45.18 10.87 -13.93
C ASN A 367 -44.92 12.36 -13.67
N LEU A 368 -44.49 13.07 -14.71
CA LEU A 368 -44.53 14.52 -14.69
C LEU A 368 -45.96 14.88 -14.32
N PRO A 369 -46.20 15.71 -13.28
CA PRO A 369 -47.55 16.15 -13.01
C PRO A 369 -48.08 16.79 -14.30
N ASN A 370 -49.22 16.29 -14.77
CA ASN A 370 -50.01 17.00 -15.76
C ASN A 370 -50.16 18.45 -15.28
N GLU A 371 -50.06 19.40 -16.21
CA GLU A 371 -50.07 20.85 -15.97
C GLU A 371 -51.39 21.41 -15.39
N ASP A 372 -52.17 20.62 -14.64
CA ASP A 372 -53.38 21.08 -13.99
C ASP A 372 -53.15 21.16 -12.48
N GLY A 373 -53.15 22.41 -12.00
CA GLY A 373 -52.60 22.81 -10.72
C GLY A 373 -53.38 22.44 -9.46
N SER A 374 -52.85 22.98 -8.37
CA SER A 374 -53.27 22.89 -6.96
C SER A 374 -52.80 21.63 -6.22
N GLY A 375 -51.66 21.75 -5.54
CA GLY A 375 -51.20 20.75 -4.59
C GLY A 375 -49.72 20.92 -4.23
N GLU A 376 -49.44 21.83 -3.30
CA GLU A 376 -48.13 21.95 -2.66
C GLU A 376 -47.82 20.65 -1.90
N LYS A 377 -46.98 19.78 -2.50
CA LYS A 377 -46.28 18.71 -1.79
C LYS A 377 -44.82 18.74 -2.22
N THR A 378 -43.97 19.19 -1.32
CA THR A 378 -42.51 19.07 -1.38
C THR A 378 -42.10 17.60 -1.29
N ALA A 379 -42.33 16.83 -2.36
CA ALA A 379 -41.72 15.52 -2.52
C ALA A 379 -40.27 15.76 -2.95
N THR A 380 -39.32 15.57 -2.03
CA THR A 380 -37.89 15.65 -2.30
C THR A 380 -37.58 14.70 -3.45
N LYS A 381 -37.24 15.24 -4.63
CA LYS A 381 -36.94 14.47 -5.83
C LYS A 381 -35.81 13.48 -5.53
N GLN A 382 -36.16 12.21 -5.33
CA GLN A 382 -35.18 11.17 -5.01
C GLN A 382 -34.20 11.08 -6.18
N LYS A 383 -32.91 11.27 -5.91
CA LYS A 383 -31.88 11.26 -6.95
C LYS A 383 -31.77 9.87 -7.55
N ASP A 384 -31.78 9.77 -8.88
CA ASP A 384 -31.86 8.49 -9.62
C ASP A 384 -30.75 7.50 -9.25
N TYR A 385 -29.54 7.98 -8.94
CA TYR A 385 -28.43 7.13 -8.51
C TYR A 385 -28.72 6.33 -7.23
N ASN A 386 -29.67 6.77 -6.39
CA ASN A 386 -30.06 6.05 -5.17
C ASN A 386 -30.67 4.68 -5.45
N GLN A 387 -31.09 4.43 -6.70
CA GLN A 387 -31.72 3.20 -7.15
C GLN A 387 -30.79 2.39 -8.06
N THR A 388 -29.47 2.62 -7.96
CA THR A 388 -28.45 1.95 -8.79
C THR A 388 -27.45 1.20 -7.92
N SER A 389 -26.65 0.33 -8.54
CA SER A 389 -25.54 -0.37 -7.88
C SER A 389 -24.43 0.56 -7.39
N LEU A 390 -24.47 1.86 -7.72
CA LEU A 390 -23.54 2.87 -7.21
C LEU A 390 -23.86 3.30 -5.77
N LYS A 391 -25.12 3.18 -5.32
CA LYS A 391 -25.60 3.72 -4.03
C LYS A 391 -24.77 3.28 -2.82
N PRO A 392 -24.41 1.98 -2.64
CA PRO A 392 -23.63 1.56 -1.47
C PRO A 392 -22.28 2.29 -1.37
N PHE A 393 -21.65 2.58 -2.50
CA PHE A 393 -20.37 3.28 -2.56
C PHE A 393 -20.50 4.78 -2.29
N ILE A 394 -21.61 5.39 -2.70
CA ILE A 394 -21.96 6.76 -2.31
C ILE A 394 -22.19 6.84 -0.81
N ASP A 395 -22.80 5.83 -0.19
CA ASP A 395 -23.02 5.81 1.26
C ASP A 395 -21.72 5.67 2.06
N ILE A 396 -20.75 4.91 1.55
CA ILE A 396 -19.39 4.87 2.14
C ILE A 396 -18.77 6.27 2.08
N PHE A 397 -18.82 6.92 0.92
CA PHE A 397 -18.24 8.27 0.77
C PHE A 397 -18.96 9.32 1.62
N ALA A 398 -20.30 9.30 1.67
CA ALA A 398 -21.08 10.24 2.45
C ALA A 398 -20.77 10.14 3.95
N ARG A 399 -20.63 8.91 4.49
CA ARG A 399 -20.20 8.68 5.87
C ARG A 399 -18.80 9.26 6.13
N PHE A 400 -17.85 9.01 5.22
CA PHE A 400 -16.50 9.57 5.31
C PHE A 400 -16.49 11.11 5.35
N VAL A 401 -17.25 11.75 4.46
CA VAL A 401 -17.37 13.22 4.42
C VAL A 401 -18.01 13.75 5.71
N GLN A 402 -19.07 13.11 6.19
CA GLN A 402 -19.75 13.51 7.43
C GLN A 402 -18.82 13.43 8.65
N GLN A 403 -18.03 12.35 8.76
CA GLN A 403 -17.03 12.20 9.81
C GLN A 403 -15.99 13.32 9.74
N SER A 404 -15.45 13.60 8.55
CA SER A 404 -14.47 14.67 8.33
C SER A 404 -15.01 16.06 8.69
N GLN A 405 -16.28 16.35 8.38
CA GLN A 405 -16.92 17.61 8.74
C GLN A 405 -17.14 17.75 10.25
N THR A 406 -17.51 16.63 10.91
CA THR A 406 -17.74 16.61 12.36
C THR A 406 -16.44 16.85 13.13
N SER A 407 -15.35 16.20 12.74
CA SER A 407 -14.03 16.43 13.36
C SER A 407 -13.57 17.89 13.20
N LYS A 408 -13.69 18.47 12.00
CA LYS A 408 -13.37 19.90 11.77
C LYS A 408 -14.18 20.85 12.66
N ARG A 409 -15.47 20.57 12.83
CA ARG A 409 -16.34 21.37 13.71
C ARG A 409 -15.90 21.28 15.16
N ASN A 410 -15.57 20.08 15.64
CA ASN A 410 -15.11 19.85 17.01
C ASN A 410 -13.75 20.52 17.27
N GLU A 411 -12.81 20.45 16.32
CA GLU A 411 -11.52 21.16 16.41
C GLU A 411 -11.68 22.69 16.48
N THR A 412 -12.62 23.23 15.68
CA THR A 412 -12.91 24.67 15.67
C THR A 412 -13.49 25.13 17.01
N LEU A 413 -14.42 24.35 17.57
CA LEU A 413 -14.98 24.62 18.90
C LEU A 413 -13.90 24.57 19.98
N ALA A 414 -13.07 23.53 19.99
CA ALA A 414 -11.98 23.39 20.96
C ALA A 414 -10.96 24.54 20.88
N ARG A 415 -10.62 25.01 19.66
CA ARG A 415 -9.75 26.19 19.46
C ARG A 415 -10.41 27.48 19.98
N SER A 416 -11.72 27.64 19.76
CA SER A 416 -12.47 28.77 20.29
C SER A 416 -12.43 28.77 21.82
N ASP A 417 -12.70 27.63 22.45
CA ASP A 417 -12.71 27.50 23.91
C ASP A 417 -11.33 27.78 24.52
N LEU A 418 -10.25 27.28 23.90
CA LEU A 418 -8.87 27.57 24.29
C LEU A 418 -8.53 29.06 24.17
N ASN A 419 -8.95 29.71 23.09
CA ASN A 419 -8.72 31.15 22.89
C ASN A 419 -9.47 31.98 23.94
N THR A 420 -10.70 31.60 24.29
CA THR A 420 -11.47 32.23 25.39
C THR A 420 -10.80 32.05 26.74
N MET A 421 -10.25 30.85 27.02
CA MET A 421 -9.49 30.61 28.26
C MET A 421 -8.18 31.40 28.33
N LEU A 422 -7.51 31.62 27.19
CA LEU A 422 -6.25 32.36 27.09
C LEU A 422 -6.44 33.88 27.06
N SER A 423 -7.58 34.40 26.59
CA SER A 423 -7.88 35.84 26.56
C SER A 423 -8.25 36.42 27.93
N GLY A 424 -8.42 35.58 28.96
CA GLY A 424 -8.72 36.01 30.33
C GLY A 424 -10.13 36.58 30.49
N GLU A 425 -11.03 36.34 29.54
CA GLU A 425 -12.46 36.67 29.66
C GLU A 425 -13.17 35.55 30.48
N ILE A 426 -12.96 35.54 31.79
CA ILE A 426 -13.81 34.83 32.77
C ILE A 426 -14.38 35.84 33.75
#